data_AF-A0A1G2W3J9-F1
#
_entry.id   AF-A0A1G2W3J9-F1
#
_cell.length_a   1.000
_cell.length_b   1.000
_cell.length_c   1.000
_cell.angle_alpha   90.00
_cell.angle_beta   90.00
_cell.angle_gamma   90.00
#
_symmetry.space_group_name_H-M   'P 1'
#
loop_
_entity.id
_entity.type
_entity.pdbx_description
1 polymer ?
#
loop_
_entity_poly.entity_id
_entity_poly.type
_entity_poly.pdbx_seq_one_letter_code
_entity_poly.pdbx_strand_id
1 'polypeptide(L)' 'MIELRTFPGLFVGRRTLVQADEAPRDQQGSAYACGACRQELARVDRSFFNDVVVKCRCGEFNQL' A
#
# COMPACT_ATOMS: atom_id res chain seq x y z
N MET A 1 -2.49 1.49 -13.28
CA MET A 1 -2.23 1.67 -11.83
C MET A 1 -3.45 1.10 -11.11
N ILE A 2 -3.23 0.23 -10.11
CA ILE A 2 -4.28 -0.50 -9.40
C ILE A 2 -4.55 0.22 -8.08
N GLU A 3 -5.80 0.61 -7.83
CA GLU A 3 -6.18 1.26 -6.58
C GLU A 3 -6.38 0.22 -5.48
N LEU A 4 -5.78 0.46 -4.31
CA LEU A 4 -5.94 -0.38 -3.13
C LEU A 4 -7.16 0.05 -2.31
N ARG A 5 -7.65 -0.86 -1.47
CA ARG A 5 -8.70 -0.54 -0.49
C ARG A 5 -8.10 0.22 0.67
N THR A 6 -8.77 1.29 1.11
CA THR A 6 -8.39 2.07 2.29
C THR A 6 -9.18 1.68 3.53
N PHE A 7 -8.59 1.87 4.70
CA PHE A 7 -9.24 1.66 6.00
C PHE A 7 -8.94 2.86 6.92
N PRO A 8 -9.97 3.44 7.57
CA PRO A 8 -9.82 4.69 8.29
C PRO A 8 -9.01 4.55 9.59
N GLY A 9 -8.06 5.47 9.77
CA GLY A 9 -7.53 5.93 11.06
C GLY A 9 -6.61 5.01 11.85
N LEU A 10 -6.81 3.69 11.81
CA LEU A 10 -5.99 2.76 12.60
C LEU A 10 -5.97 1.35 12.00
N PHE A 11 -4.77 0.85 11.74
CA PHE A 11 -4.56 -0.55 11.41
C PHE A 11 -4.39 -1.38 12.69
N VAL A 12 -5.29 -2.35 12.91
CA VAL A 12 -5.17 -3.38 13.94
C VAL A 12 -5.14 -4.73 13.24
N GLY A 13 -3.96 -5.34 13.12
CA GLY A 13 -3.80 -6.62 12.44
C GLY A 13 -2.43 -7.24 12.62
N ARG A 14 -2.23 -8.43 12.05
CA ARG A 14 -0.96 -9.20 12.13
C ARG A 14 0.02 -8.94 10.99
N ARG A 15 -0.42 -8.19 9.96
CA ARG A 15 0.40 -7.87 8.78
C ARG A 15 1.46 -6.82 9.12
N THR A 16 2.56 -6.85 8.38
CA THR A 16 3.63 -5.86 8.49
C THR A 16 3.15 -4.51 7.97
N LEU A 17 3.32 -3.47 8.79
CA LEU A 17 3.04 -2.10 8.38
C LEU A 17 4.29 -1.48 7.75
N VAL A 18 4.16 -0.97 6.52
CA VAL A 18 5.24 -0.31 5.78
C VAL A 18 4.81 1.10 5.39
N GLN A 19 5.68 2.10 5.51
CA GLN A 19 5.39 3.44 5.00
C GLN A 19 5.50 3.47 3.47
N ALA A 20 4.71 4.33 2.81
CA ALA A 20 4.77 4.48 1.35
C ALA A 20 6.17 4.80 0.80
N ASP A 21 7.05 5.40 1.61
CA ASP A 21 8.43 5.74 1.22
C ASP A 21 9.41 4.57 1.38
N GLU A 22 9.04 3.56 2.15
CA GLU A 22 9.81 2.33 2.37
C GLU A 22 9.35 1.21 1.42
N ALA A 23 8.20 1.38 0.77
CA ALA A 23 7.64 0.40 -0.13
C ALA A 23 8.45 0.33 -1.46
N PRO A 24 8.65 -0.87 -2.04
CA PRO A 24 9.46 -1.00 -3.25
C PRO A 24 8.81 -0.29 -4.44
N ARG A 25 9.59 0.49 -5.19
CA ARG A 25 9.14 1.18 -6.43
C ARG A 25 9.90 0.76 -7.69
N ASP A 26 11.02 0.08 -7.51
CA ASP A 26 11.98 -0.19 -8.59
C ASP A 26 11.85 -1.62 -9.15
N GLN A 27 10.87 -2.39 -8.67
CA GLN A 27 10.67 -3.77 -9.11
C GLN A 27 9.80 -3.84 -10.38
N GLN A 28 10.07 -4.84 -11.23
CA GLN A 28 9.16 -5.22 -12.32
C GLN A 28 7.85 -5.72 -11.70
N GLY A 29 6.71 -5.09 -12.01
CA GLY A 29 5.44 -5.41 -11.36
C GLY A 29 4.33 -4.42 -11.69
N SER A 30 3.19 -4.59 -11.03
CA SER A 30 2.06 -3.66 -11.16
C SER A 30 2.27 -2.45 -10.27
N ALA A 31 1.95 -1.26 -10.79
CA ALA A 31 1.93 -0.04 -9.99
C ALA A 31 0.63 0.05 -9.19
N TYR A 32 0.73 0.19 -7.87
CA TYR A 32 -0.38 0.30 -6.94
C TYR A 32 -0.46 1.70 -6.36
N ALA A 33 -1.68 2.21 -6.21
CA ALA A 33 -1.97 3.53 -5.67
C ALA A 33 -2.88 3.47 -4.45
N CYS A 34 -2.78 4.54 -3.65
CA CYS A 34 -3.68 4.75 -2.53
C CYS A 34 -5.12 4.95 -3.01
N GLY A 35 -6.08 4.23 -2.42
CA GLY A 35 -7.49 4.37 -2.76
C GLY A 35 -8.13 5.71 -2.37
N ALA A 36 -7.47 6.53 -1.54
CA ALA A 36 -7.97 7.85 -1.14
C ALA A 36 -7.37 9.00 -1.95
N CYS A 37 -6.04 9.13 -1.96
CA CYS A 37 -5.36 10.26 -2.62
C CYS A 37 -4.79 9.93 -4.01
N ARG A 38 -4.90 8.66 -4.45
CA ARG A 38 -4.39 8.16 -5.74
C ARG A 38 -2.88 8.29 -5.95
N GLN A 39 -2.11 8.58 -4.90
CA GLN A 39 -0.65 8.60 -4.96
C GLN A 39 -0.11 7.18 -5.12
N GLU A 40 0.91 7.01 -5.97
CA GLU A 40 1.63 5.74 -6.12
C GLU A 40 2.28 5.35 -4.79
N LEU A 41 2.00 4.12 -4.35
CA LEU A 41 2.50 3.56 -3.10
C LEU A 41 3.65 2.60 -3.34
N ALA A 42 3.49 1.69 -4.31
CA ALA A 42 4.46 0.64 -4.58
C ALA A 42 4.34 0.15 -6.03
N ARG A 43 5.43 -0.38 -6.55
CA ARG A 43 5.47 -1.12 -7.81
C ARG A 43 6.06 -2.50 -7.55
N VAL A 44 5.17 -3.48 -7.43
CA VAL A 44 5.47 -4.82 -6.90
C VAL A 44 4.55 -5.87 -7.53
N ASP A 45 4.84 -7.15 -7.31
CA ASP A 45 3.86 -8.21 -7.54
C ASP A 45 2.72 -8.17 -6.52
N ARG A 46 1.54 -8.70 -6.89
CA ARG A 46 0.35 -8.74 -6.03
C ARG A 46 0.61 -9.45 -4.69
N SER A 47 1.49 -10.46 -4.68
CA SER A 47 1.83 -11.23 -3.48
C SER A 47 2.40 -10.40 -2.33
N PHE A 48 3.02 -9.24 -2.62
CA PHE A 48 3.56 -8.34 -1.59
C PHE A 48 2.48 -7.91 -0.56
N PHE A 49 1.25 -7.66 -1.01
CA PHE A 49 0.17 -7.18 -0.15
C PHE A 49 -0.53 -8.30 0.65
N ASN A 50 -0.13 -9.57 0.49
CA ASN A 50 -0.69 -10.66 1.29
C ASN A 50 -0.36 -10.50 2.79
N ASP A 51 0.84 -10.01 3.07
CA ASP A 51 1.40 -9.89 4.42
C ASP A 51 1.76 -8.44 4.78
N VAL A 52 1.55 -7.48 3.87
CA VAL A 52 1.92 -6.08 4.04
C VAL A 52 0.72 -5.15 3.91
N VAL A 53 0.65 -4.18 4.83
CA VAL A 53 -0.23 -3.01 4.74
C VAL A 53 0.63 -1.77 4.54
N VAL A 54 0.24 -0.92 3.60
CA VAL A 54 1.00 0.31 3.29
C VAL A 54 0.30 1.54 3.84
N LYS A 55 0.98 2.28 4.73
CA LYS A 55 0.51 3.59 5.21
C LYS A 55 0.88 4.67 4.20
N CYS A 56 -0.12 5.34 3.66
CA CYS A 56 0.07 6.47 2.76
C CYS A 56 0.38 7.76 3.54
N ARG A 57 1.03 8.72 2.87
CA ARG A 57 1.27 10.07 3.39
C ARG A 57 -0.01 10.85 3.68
N CYS A 58 -1.14 10.50 3.04
CA CYS A 58 -2.44 11.09 3.36
C CYS A 58 -3.04 10.59 4.69
N GLY A 59 -2.39 9.63 5.37
CA GLY A 59 -2.83 9.07 6.64
C GLY A 59 -3.57 7.73 6.53
N GLU A 60 -4.03 7.37 5.33
CA GLU A 60 -4.80 6.14 5.09
C GLU A 60 -3.91 4.89 4.99
N PHE A 61 -4.44 3.77 5.48
CA PHE A 61 -3.83 2.44 5.36
C PHE A 61 -4.39 1.70 4.15
N ASN A 62 -3.53 1.03 3.38
CA ASN A 62 -3.90 0.43 2.10
C ASN A 62 -3.55 -1.06 2.06
N GLN A 63 -4.51 -1.88 1.60
CA GLN A 63 -4.34 -3.32 1.39
C GLN A 63 -5.23 -3.83 0.24
N LEU A 64 -5.00 -5.08 -0.21
CA LEU A 64 -5.88 -5.76 -1.18
C LEU A 64 -7.23 -6.17 -0.59
#